data_AF-A0A9W4WC11-F1
#
_entry.id   AF-A0A9W4WC11-F1
#
_cell.length_a   1.000
_cell.length_b   1.000
_cell.length_c   1.000
_cell.angle_alpha   90.00
_cell.angle_beta   90.00
_cell.angle_gamma   90.00
#
_symmetry.space_group_name_H-M   'P 1'
#
loop_
_entity.id
_entity.type
_entity.pdbx_description
1 polymer ?
#
loop_
_entity_poly.entity_id
_entity_poly.type
_entity_poly.pdbx_seq_one_letter_code
_entity_poly.pdbx_strand_id
1 'polypeptide(L)'
;LVARFSASPAAALKKHEMPPRPKPPPDSDIEESYLKGSGPGGQKINKTSSAVQLKHIPTGIVVKSQATRSRSQNRKIARELLAQKLDDLQNGDQSRSAIVGEVKRKKAASAAKKSKRKYRKLEEDKAETEETDSGDAEPEAEAVEPPIEERTNAPSMDVKP
;
A
#
# COMPACT_ATOMS: atom_id res chain seq x y z
N LEU A 1 15.31 -45.21 36.59
CA LEU A 1 15.38 -45.20 35.10
C LEU A 1 15.14 -43.76 34.64
N VAL A 2 16.21 -42.97 34.48
CA VAL A 2 16.11 -41.53 34.17
C VAL A 2 16.16 -41.37 32.65
N ALA A 3 15.03 -41.00 32.04
CA ALA A 3 14.95 -40.72 30.62
C ALA A 3 15.66 -39.40 30.31
N ARG A 4 16.78 -39.47 29.60
CA ARG A 4 17.47 -38.31 29.03
C ARG A 4 16.66 -37.84 27.81
N PHE A 5 15.99 -36.69 27.95
CA PHE A 5 15.27 -36.05 26.87
C PHE A 5 16.27 -35.44 25.88
N SER A 6 16.62 -36.17 24.81
CA SER A 6 17.45 -35.65 23.74
C SER A 6 16.60 -34.78 22.80
N ALA A 7 16.35 -33.54 23.19
CA ALA A 7 15.86 -32.53 22.26
C ALA A 7 17.05 -31.95 21.50
N SER A 8 17.41 -32.56 20.37
CA SER A 8 18.16 -31.84 19.34
C SER A 8 17.11 -31.18 18.44
N PRO A 9 16.89 -29.85 18.52
CA PRO A 9 16.15 -29.18 17.48
C PRO A 9 17.03 -29.15 16.24
N ALA A 10 16.92 -30.22 15.45
CA ALA A 10 17.45 -30.30 14.12
C ALA A 10 16.95 -29.10 13.30
N ALA A 11 17.89 -28.47 12.61
CA ALA A 11 17.69 -27.47 11.57
C ALA A 11 16.96 -26.18 12.00
N ALA A 12 17.77 -25.15 12.28
CA ALA A 12 17.33 -23.76 12.20
C ALA A 12 16.59 -23.52 10.88
N LEU A 13 15.31 -23.19 10.99
CA LEU A 13 14.46 -22.76 9.88
C LEU A 13 15.20 -21.68 9.08
N LYS A 14 15.52 -21.95 7.81
CA LYS A 14 15.90 -20.89 6.86
C LYS A 14 14.67 -20.00 6.69
N LYS A 15 14.60 -18.92 7.47
CA LYS A 15 13.46 -18.00 7.52
C LYS A 15 13.31 -17.34 6.15
N HIS A 16 12.38 -17.83 5.33
CA HIS A 16 11.83 -17.17 4.13
C HIS A 16 12.80 -16.22 3.41
N GLU A 17 13.93 -16.75 2.95
CA GLU A 17 14.92 -15.93 2.26
C GLU A 17 14.36 -15.61 0.88
N MET A 18 13.94 -14.36 0.69
CA MET A 18 13.65 -13.86 -0.64
C MET A 18 14.89 -14.02 -1.51
N PRO A 19 14.73 -14.27 -2.83
CA PRO A 19 15.88 -14.32 -3.72
C PRO A 19 16.69 -13.03 -3.61
N PRO A 20 18.03 -13.14 -3.66
CA PRO A 20 18.92 -11.99 -3.54
C PRO A 20 18.62 -10.98 -4.66
N ARG A 21 18.89 -9.70 -4.40
CA ARG A 21 18.69 -8.66 -5.42
C ARG A 21 19.68 -8.88 -6.57
N PRO A 22 19.23 -8.82 -7.83
CA PRO A 22 20.14 -8.92 -8.97
C PRO A 22 21.15 -7.78 -8.92
N LYS A 23 22.42 -8.11 -9.18
CA LYS A 23 23.50 -7.11 -9.22
C LYS A 23 23.43 -6.36 -10.55
N PRO A 24 23.67 -5.04 -10.56
CA PRO A 24 23.75 -4.29 -11.81
C PRO A 24 24.94 -4.77 -12.64
N PRO A 25 24.84 -4.74 -13.99
CA PRO A 25 25.95 -5.08 -14.87
C PRO A 25 27.11 -4.10 -14.74
N PRO A 26 28.32 -4.49 -15.18
CA PRO A 26 29.49 -3.62 -15.17
C PRO A 26 29.29 -2.40 -16.08
N ASP A 27 29.99 -1.30 -15.75
CA ASP A 27 29.87 -0.04 -16.48
C ASP A 27 30.42 -0.13 -17.93
N SER A 28 31.19 -1.17 -18.28
CA SER A 28 31.70 -1.41 -19.64
C SER A 28 30.61 -1.78 -20.65
N ASP A 29 29.53 -2.38 -20.18
CA ASP A 29 28.50 -2.99 -21.04
C ASP A 29 27.27 -2.09 -21.18
N ILE A 30 27.36 -0.86 -20.67
CA ILE A 30 26.24 0.07 -20.54
C ILE A 30 26.55 1.37 -21.28
N GLU A 31 25.69 1.73 -22.21
CA GLU A 31 25.65 3.06 -22.81
C GLU A 31 24.70 3.96 -21.97
N GLU A 32 25.26 5.01 -21.37
CA GLU A 32 24.50 6.01 -20.61
C GLU A 32 24.18 7.23 -21.48
N SER A 33 22.92 7.66 -21.49
CA SER A 33 22.48 8.88 -22.17
C SER A 33 21.56 9.71 -21.27
N TYR A 34 21.69 11.03 -21.38
CA TYR A 34 20.91 11.99 -20.58
C TYR A 34 19.91 12.71 -21.46
N LEU A 35 18.65 12.64 -21.06
CA LEU A 35 17.53 13.22 -21.79
C LEU A 35 16.88 14.33 -20.95
N LYS A 36 16.17 15.22 -21.63
CA LYS A 36 15.23 16.13 -20.97
C LYS A 36 14.00 15.35 -20.53
N GLY A 37 13.39 15.74 -19.43
CA GLY A 37 12.16 15.12 -18.97
C GLY A 37 11.03 15.34 -19.96
N SER A 38 10.11 14.38 -20.03
CA SER A 38 8.89 14.48 -20.85
C SER A 38 7.66 14.61 -19.94
N GLY A 39 6.58 15.19 -20.49
CA GLY A 39 5.27 15.32 -19.85
C GLY A 39 4.90 16.75 -19.42
N PRO A 40 3.67 16.95 -18.90
CA PRO A 40 3.21 18.22 -18.34
C PRO A 40 4.01 18.50 -17.06
N GLY A 41 5.20 19.06 -17.24
CA GLY A 41 6.13 19.40 -16.18
C GLY A 41 6.41 20.89 -16.12
N GLY A 42 6.84 21.36 -14.94
CA GLY A 42 7.31 22.73 -14.78
C GLY A 42 8.65 22.97 -15.46
N GLN A 43 9.15 24.20 -15.31
CA GLN A 43 10.43 24.65 -15.90
C GLN A 43 11.60 23.68 -15.65
N LYS A 44 11.64 23.06 -14.47
CA LYS A 44 12.70 22.12 -14.07
C LYS A 44 12.77 20.86 -14.93
N ILE A 45 11.62 20.28 -15.29
CA ILE A 45 11.55 19.02 -16.04
C ILE A 45 11.98 19.25 -17.50
N ASN A 46 11.56 20.38 -18.08
CA ASN A 46 11.78 20.69 -19.49
C ASN A 46 13.18 21.26 -19.78
N LYS A 47 13.78 21.98 -18.82
CA LYS A 47 15.11 22.60 -19.01
C LYS A 47 16.26 21.67 -18.58
N THR A 48 16.12 20.93 -17.49
CA THR A 48 17.21 20.12 -16.95
C THR A 48 17.22 18.71 -17.56
N SER A 49 18.38 18.27 -18.06
CA SER A 49 18.61 16.90 -18.55
C SER A 49 18.82 15.91 -17.39
N SER A 50 17.79 15.76 -16.55
CA SER A 50 17.82 14.88 -15.38
C SER A 50 17.36 13.45 -15.65
N ALA A 51 16.64 13.21 -16.76
CA ALA A 51 16.20 11.87 -17.13
C ALA A 51 17.38 11.06 -17.66
N VAL A 52 17.47 9.79 -17.25
CA VAL A 52 18.57 8.89 -17.62
C VAL A 52 18.01 7.75 -18.45
N GLN A 53 18.63 7.50 -19.60
CA GLN A 53 18.41 6.34 -20.43
C GLN A 53 19.68 5.48 -20.42
N LEU A 54 19.52 4.22 -20.01
CA LEU A 54 20.57 3.21 -20.03
C LEU A 54 20.24 2.18 -21.10
N LYS A 55 21.24 1.81 -21.89
CA LYS A 55 21.15 0.71 -22.85
C LYS A 55 22.23 -0.32 -22.53
N HIS A 56 21.84 -1.57 -22.37
CA HIS A 56 22.78 -2.66 -22.24
C HIS A 56 23.21 -3.09 -23.65
N ILE A 57 24.49 -2.96 -23.97
CA ILE A 57 25.04 -3.19 -25.31
C ILE A 57 24.79 -4.64 -25.78
N PRO A 58 25.12 -5.69 -25.00
CA PRO A 58 25.04 -7.06 -25.51
C PRO A 58 23.61 -7.60 -25.62
N THR A 59 22.67 -7.16 -24.77
CA THR A 59 21.27 -7.61 -24.86
C THR A 59 20.36 -6.64 -25.61
N GLY A 60 20.82 -5.43 -25.91
CA GLY A 60 20.02 -4.38 -26.55
C GLY A 60 18.89 -3.82 -25.68
N ILE A 61 18.78 -4.20 -24.41
CA ILE A 61 17.70 -3.73 -23.53
C ILE A 61 17.90 -2.27 -23.18
N VAL A 62 16.85 -1.48 -23.39
CA VAL A 62 16.82 -0.06 -23.06
C VAL A 62 15.89 0.20 -21.88
N VAL A 63 16.37 0.98 -20.92
CA VAL A 63 15.62 1.41 -19.74
C VAL A 63 15.71 2.93 -19.61
N LYS A 64 14.59 3.57 -19.30
CA LYS A 64 14.50 5.00 -19.03
C LYS A 64 14.01 5.21 -17.60
N SER A 65 14.60 6.18 -16.89
CA SER A 65 14.18 6.56 -15.54
C SER A 65 14.09 8.09 -15.40
N GLN A 66 12.90 8.54 -14.98
CA GLN A 66 12.56 9.94 -14.68
C GLN A 66 11.82 10.00 -13.32
N ALA A 67 12.32 9.28 -12.30
CA ALA A 67 11.65 9.17 -11.01
C ALA A 67 11.85 10.41 -10.14
N THR A 68 13.06 11.00 -10.16
CA THR A 68 13.39 12.15 -9.32
C THR A 68 13.99 13.29 -10.12
N ARG A 69 14.13 14.45 -9.46
CA ARG A 69 14.80 15.64 -10.01
C ARG A 69 16.32 15.50 -10.13
N SER A 70 16.92 14.46 -9.52
CA SER A 70 18.37 14.29 -9.43
C SER A 70 18.88 13.23 -10.41
N ARG A 71 19.83 13.62 -11.26
CA ARG A 71 20.45 12.73 -12.26
C ARG A 71 21.11 11.50 -11.62
N SER A 72 21.82 11.67 -10.51
CA SER A 72 22.53 10.57 -9.84
C SER A 72 21.58 9.54 -9.24
N GLN A 73 20.45 9.98 -8.70
CA GLN A 73 19.39 9.08 -8.22
C GLN A 73 18.73 8.35 -9.39
N ASN A 74 18.40 9.06 -10.48
CA ASN A 74 17.84 8.42 -11.67
C ASN A 74 18.80 7.40 -12.29
N ARG A 75 20.13 7.64 -12.27
CA ARG A 75 21.14 6.66 -12.68
C ARG A 75 21.11 5.39 -11.84
N LYS A 76 21.07 5.51 -10.50
CA LYS A 76 20.95 4.35 -9.59
C LYS A 76 19.68 3.55 -9.85
N ILE A 77 18.55 4.24 -9.96
CA ILE A 77 17.25 3.60 -10.22
C ILE A 77 17.26 2.92 -11.60
N ALA A 78 17.82 3.56 -12.63
CA ALA A 78 17.91 2.97 -13.96
C ALA A 78 18.76 1.70 -13.97
N ARG A 79 19.88 1.66 -13.23
CA ARG A 79 20.70 0.46 -13.07
C ARG A 79 19.96 -0.67 -12.35
N GLU A 80 19.23 -0.36 -11.28
CA GLU A 80 18.41 -1.35 -10.57
C GLU A 80 17.32 -1.94 -11.47
N LEU A 81 16.65 -1.10 -12.25
CA LEU A 81 15.63 -1.53 -13.22
C LEU A 81 16.25 -2.37 -14.34
N LEU A 82 17.43 -1.99 -14.83
CA LEU A 82 18.14 -2.76 -15.86
C LEU A 82 18.56 -4.12 -15.33
N ALA A 83 19.07 -4.20 -14.09
CA ALA A 83 19.38 -5.47 -13.42
C ALA A 83 18.16 -6.38 -13.29
N GLN A 84 16.99 -5.81 -12.92
CA GLN A 84 15.73 -6.57 -12.85
C GLN A 84 15.31 -7.10 -14.21
N LYS A 85 15.35 -6.28 -15.27
CA LYS A 85 15.00 -6.74 -16.62
C LYS A 85 15.94 -7.82 -17.14
N LEU A 86 17.23 -7.74 -16.80
CA LEU A 86 18.20 -8.80 -17.14
C LEU A 86 17.91 -10.09 -16.38
N ASP A 87 17.58 -10.00 -15.10
CA ASP A 87 17.16 -11.15 -14.27
C ASP A 87 15.88 -11.79 -14.84
N ASP A 88 14.90 -10.98 -15.23
CA ASP A 88 13.66 -11.46 -15.85
C ASP A 88 13.93 -12.18 -17.18
N LEU A 89 14.88 -11.69 -17.99
CA LEU A 89 15.27 -12.32 -19.24
C LEU A 89 16.01 -13.65 -19.03
N GLN A 90 16.86 -13.73 -17.99
CA GLN A 90 17.66 -14.94 -17.70
C GLN A 90 16.87 -16.01 -16.95
N ASN A 91 16.07 -15.61 -15.95
CA ASN A 91 15.45 -16.52 -14.98
C ASN A 91 13.93 -16.64 -15.16
N GLY A 92 13.28 -15.75 -15.90
CA GLY A 92 11.83 -15.82 -16.19
C GLY A 92 10.97 -15.93 -14.93
N ASP A 93 10.28 -17.05 -14.75
CA ASP A 93 9.41 -17.30 -13.59
C ASP A 93 10.17 -17.44 -12.25
N GLN A 94 11.46 -17.80 -12.31
CA GLN A 94 12.34 -17.85 -11.14
C GLN A 94 12.99 -16.51 -10.85
N SER A 95 12.70 -15.47 -11.65
CA SER A 95 13.22 -14.15 -11.38
C SER A 95 12.72 -13.64 -10.03
N ARG A 96 13.52 -12.77 -9.43
CA ARG A 96 13.13 -12.16 -8.16
C ARG A 96 11.84 -11.35 -8.31
N SER A 97 11.62 -10.72 -9.45
CA SER A 97 10.44 -9.87 -9.68
C SER A 97 9.16 -10.72 -9.68
N ALA A 98 9.19 -11.90 -10.33
CA ALA A 98 8.10 -12.86 -10.38
C ALA A 98 7.77 -13.43 -9.00
N ILE A 99 8.79 -13.89 -8.26
CA ILE A 99 8.63 -14.44 -6.91
C ILE A 99 8.06 -13.39 -5.95
N VAL A 100 8.62 -12.17 -5.95
CA VAL A 100 8.11 -11.07 -5.11
C VAL A 100 6.69 -10.70 -5.52
N GLY A 101 6.39 -10.70 -6.81
CA GLY A 101 5.05 -10.49 -7.34
C GLY A 101 4.06 -11.52 -6.84
N GLU A 102 4.42 -12.80 -6.86
CA GLU A 102 3.59 -13.89 -6.35
C GLU A 102 3.32 -13.77 -4.85
N VAL A 103 4.35 -13.49 -4.05
CA VAL A 103 4.20 -13.28 -2.60
C VAL A 103 3.28 -12.09 -2.31
N LYS A 104 3.44 -10.98 -3.05
CA LYS A 104 2.56 -9.81 -2.93
C LYS A 104 1.11 -10.16 -3.30
N ARG A 105 0.88 -10.90 -4.39
CA ARG A 105 -0.44 -11.37 -4.81
C ARG A 105 -1.10 -12.25 -3.74
N LYS A 106 -0.38 -13.23 -3.19
CA LYS A 106 -0.88 -14.10 -2.11
C LYS A 106 -1.28 -13.31 -0.86
N LYS A 107 -0.46 -12.33 -0.46
CA LYS A 107 -0.76 -11.43 0.66
C LYS A 107 -1.99 -10.56 0.40
N ALA A 108 -2.11 -9.96 -0.78
CA ALA A 108 -3.26 -9.16 -1.19
C ALA A 108 -4.55 -10.00 -1.22
N ALA A 109 -4.52 -11.21 -1.78
CA ALA A 109 -5.66 -12.12 -1.80
C ALA A 109 -6.10 -12.52 -0.39
N SER A 110 -5.15 -12.77 0.51
CA SER A 110 -5.43 -13.09 1.91
C SER A 110 -6.05 -11.90 2.65
N ALA A 111 -5.55 -10.68 2.41
CA ALA A 111 -6.11 -9.45 2.96
C ALA A 111 -7.55 -9.21 2.46
N ALA A 112 -7.79 -9.39 1.16
CA ALA A 112 -9.12 -9.24 0.55
C ALA A 112 -10.14 -10.27 1.08
N LYS A 113 -9.72 -11.52 1.31
CA LYS A 113 -10.59 -12.53 1.93
C LYS A 113 -10.97 -12.15 3.36
N LYS A 114 -10.00 -11.66 4.14
CA LYS A 114 -10.22 -11.21 5.53
C LYS A 114 -11.14 -10.00 5.58
N SER A 115 -10.93 -9.00 4.73
CA SER A 115 -11.82 -7.83 4.66
C SER A 115 -13.23 -8.25 4.28
N LYS A 116 -13.41 -9.09 3.25
CA LYS A 116 -14.72 -9.59 2.85
C LYS A 116 -15.44 -10.32 3.99
N ARG A 117 -14.74 -11.18 4.73
CA ARG A 117 -15.33 -11.87 5.90
C ARG A 117 -15.73 -10.88 7.00
N LYS A 118 -14.90 -9.88 7.28
CA LYS A 118 -15.18 -8.85 8.29
C LYS A 118 -16.45 -8.06 7.93
N TYR A 119 -16.54 -7.55 6.71
CA TYR A 119 -17.69 -6.74 6.30
C TYR A 119 -18.97 -7.56 6.19
N ARG A 120 -18.89 -8.82 5.73
CA ARG A 120 -20.04 -9.74 5.75
C ARG A 120 -20.56 -9.97 7.18
N LYS A 121 -19.66 -10.21 8.13
CA LYS A 121 -20.06 -10.39 9.53
C LYS A 121 -20.74 -9.13 10.10
N LEU A 122 -20.21 -7.95 9.82
CA LEU A 122 -20.81 -6.69 10.28
C LEU A 122 -22.21 -6.44 9.67
N GLU A 123 -22.46 -6.93 8.46
CA GLU A 123 -23.77 -6.87 7.80
C GLU A 123 -24.76 -7.85 8.43
N GLU A 124 -24.33 -9.08 8.72
CA GLU A 124 -25.10 -10.08 9.46
C GLU A 124 -25.43 -9.60 10.88
N ASP A 125 -24.44 -9.16 11.66
CA ASP A 125 -24.63 -8.61 13.02
C ASP A 125 -25.57 -7.39 13.02
N LYS A 126 -25.51 -6.55 11.97
CA LYS A 126 -26.39 -5.39 11.81
C LYS A 126 -27.83 -5.81 11.49
N ALA A 127 -28.03 -6.77 10.59
CA ALA A 127 -29.35 -7.32 10.30
C ALA A 127 -29.96 -7.98 11.54
N GLU A 128 -29.18 -8.74 12.32
CA GLU A 128 -29.62 -9.32 13.60
C GLU A 128 -30.05 -8.23 14.59
N THR A 129 -29.30 -7.12 14.68
CA THR A 129 -29.65 -5.99 15.56
C THR A 129 -30.95 -5.30 15.11
N GLU A 130 -31.14 -5.08 13.81
CA GLU A 130 -32.36 -4.48 13.24
C GLU A 130 -33.60 -5.38 13.43
N GLU A 131 -33.45 -6.71 13.32
CA GLU A 131 -34.52 -7.66 13.62
C GLU A 131 -34.91 -7.65 15.12
N THR A 132 -33.93 -7.55 16.02
CA THR A 132 -34.19 -7.48 17.48
C THR A 132 -34.78 -6.15 17.95
N ASP A 133 -34.49 -5.03 17.26
CA ASP A 133 -35.04 -3.69 17.59
C ASP A 133 -36.49 -3.52 17.12
N SER A 134 -36.96 -4.36 16.18
CA SER A 134 -38.35 -4.36 15.70
C SER A 134 -39.32 -5.20 16.55
N GLY A 135 -38.83 -5.89 17.59
CA GLY A 135 -39.58 -6.85 18.41
C GLY A 135 -40.15 -6.31 19.74
N ASP A 136 -39.80 -5.11 20.17
CA ASP A 136 -40.29 -4.51 21.42
C ASP A 136 -40.69 -3.05 21.20
N ALA A 137 -41.86 -2.86 20.62
CA ALA A 137 -42.61 -1.62 20.67
C ALA A 137 -44.03 -1.93 21.20
N GLU A 138 -44.15 -2.19 22.51
CA GLU A 138 -45.42 -1.95 23.18
C GLU A 138 -45.65 -0.43 23.33
N PRO A 139 -46.84 0.09 23.00
CA PRO A 139 -47.15 1.50 23.17
C PRO A 139 -47.62 1.74 24.60
N GLU A 140 -46.71 2.09 25.52
CA GLU A 140 -47.13 2.76 26.75
C GLU A 140 -47.48 4.22 26.43
N ALA A 141 -48.77 4.42 26.18
CA ALA A 141 -49.42 5.71 26.26
C ALA A 141 -49.51 6.14 27.73
N GLU A 142 -48.72 7.13 28.13
CA GLU A 142 -49.14 8.05 29.20
C GLU A 142 -48.58 9.45 28.92
N ALA A 143 -49.37 10.23 28.18
CA ALA A 143 -49.19 11.66 28.05
C ALA A 143 -49.58 12.32 29.37
N VAL A 144 -48.60 12.64 30.22
CA VAL A 144 -48.80 13.58 31.33
C VAL A 144 -48.27 14.94 30.88
N GLU A 145 -49.20 15.80 30.44
CA GLU A 145 -48.94 17.20 30.15
C GLU A 145 -48.44 17.91 31.43
N PRO A 146 -47.32 18.65 31.40
CA PRO A 146 -47.00 19.55 32.49
C PRO A 146 -47.96 20.76 32.46
N PRO A 147 -48.49 21.21 33.62
CA PRO A 147 -49.37 22.38 33.67
C PRO A 147 -48.68 23.63 33.15
N ILE A 148 -49.37 24.33 32.26
CA ILE A 148 -48.99 25.64 31.72
C ILE A 148 -49.22 26.66 32.84
N GLU A 149 -48.18 27.07 33.57
CA GLU A 149 -48.25 28.32 34.33
C GLU A 149 -47.91 29.49 33.41
N GLU A 150 -48.96 30.11 32.86
CA GLU A 150 -48.92 31.52 32.48
C GLU A 150 -48.55 32.35 33.71
N ARG A 151 -47.36 32.95 33.69
CA ARG A 151 -47.11 34.19 34.43
C ARG A 151 -46.58 35.23 33.48
N THR A 152 -47.55 35.97 32.95
CA THR A 152 -47.38 37.33 32.46
C THR A 152 -46.52 38.15 33.42
N ASN A 153 -45.45 38.79 32.95
CA ASN A 153 -45.40 40.25 32.75
C ASN A 153 -43.93 40.68 32.57
N ALA A 154 -43.62 41.27 31.42
CA ALA A 154 -42.44 42.13 31.26
C ALA A 154 -42.67 43.41 32.11
N PRO A 155 -41.64 44.19 32.51
CA PRO A 155 -40.96 45.02 31.52
C PRO A 155 -39.49 45.40 31.80
N SER A 156 -38.79 45.60 30.69
CA SER A 156 -37.93 46.77 30.39
C SER A 156 -36.55 46.97 31.03
N MET A 157 -35.66 47.45 30.13
CA MET A 157 -34.43 48.22 30.34
C MET A 157 -33.23 47.40 30.86
N ASP A 158 -32.05 47.45 30.26
CA ASP A 158 -31.32 48.64 29.84
C ASP A 158 -30.51 48.48 28.55
N VAL A 159 -30.57 49.55 27.77
CA VAL A 159 -29.74 49.88 26.61
C VAL A 159 -28.56 50.72 27.10
N LYS A 160 -27.31 50.35 26.76
CA LYS A 160 -26.20 51.22 26.27
C LYS A 160 -24.81 50.66 26.60
N PRO A 161 -23.76 51.20 25.95
CA PRO A 161 -23.50 51.29 24.52
C PRO A 161 -22.32 50.40 24.09
#